data_AF-A0A7X5QBW1-F1
#
_entry.id   AF-A0A7X5QBW1-F1
#
_cell.length_a   1.000
_cell.length_b   1.000
_cell.length_c   1.000
_cell.angle_alpha   90.00
_cell.angle_beta   90.00
_cell.angle_gamma   90.00
#
_symmetry.space_group_name_H-M   'P 1'
#
loop_
_entity.id
_entity.type
_entity.pdbx_description
1 polymer ?
#
loop_
_entity_poly.entity_id
_entity_poly.type
_entity_poly.pdbx_seq_one_letter_code
_entity_poly.pdbx_strand_id
1 'polypeptide(L)' 'MMMTIISVLMRIVMHITQGIIGAVCVFSVMGLVYFTLMSTLENRYQYAIVAGTCLAFSVFFYYITEKIKEKCQLFQ' A
#
# COMPACT_ATOMS: atom_id res chain seq x y z
N MET A 1 19.98 -23.85 9.28
CA MET A 1 18.55 -24.23 9.24
C MET A 1 17.64 -23.18 9.86
N MET A 2 17.84 -22.78 11.12
CA MET A 2 16.98 -21.80 11.79
C MET A 2 16.95 -20.42 11.10
N MET A 3 18.10 -19.86 10.72
CA MET A 3 18.17 -18.60 9.96
C MET A 3 17.50 -18.69 8.58
N THR A 4 17.60 -19.85 7.92
CA THR A 4 17.01 -20.08 6.59
C THR A 4 15.48 -20.02 6.65
N ILE A 5 14.87 -20.61 7.68
CA ILE A 5 13.42 -20.55 7.91
C ILE A 5 12.95 -19.12 8.17
N ILE A 6 13.69 -18.35 8.99
CA ILE A 6 13.37 -16.95 9.29
C ILE A 6 13.44 -16.08 8.02
N SER A 7 14.42 -16.33 7.14
CA SER A 7 14.55 -15.58 5.88
C SER A 7 13.39 -15.84 4.90
N VAL A 8 12.91 -17.09 4.83
CA VAL A 8 11.76 -17.46 3.99
C VAL A 8 10.48 -16.85 4.54
N LEU A 9 10.30 -16.87 5.87
CA LEU A 9 9.16 -16.24 6.54
C LEU A 9 9.11 -14.74 6.29
N MET A 10 10.24 -14.03 6.42
CA MET A 10 10.38 -12.59 6.10
C MET A 10 9.96 -12.27 4.66
N ARG A 11 10.37 -13.11 3.68
CA ARG A 11 9.95 -12.93 2.28
C ARG A 11 8.45 -13.06 2.10
N ILE A 12 7.84 -14.07 2.70
CA ILE A 12 6.40 -14.31 2.59
C ILE A 12 5.63 -13.12 3.18
N VAL A 13 6.01 -12.67 4.37
CA VAL A 13 5.39 -11.52 5.04
C VAL A 13 5.50 -10.26 4.17
N MET A 14 6.67 -9.96 3.60
CA MET A 14 6.82 -8.81 2.71
C MET A 14 5.91 -8.87 1.47
N HIS A 15 5.81 -10.04 0.84
CA HIS A 15 4.92 -10.20 -0.33
C HIS A 15 3.44 -10.03 0.04
N ILE A 16 3.01 -10.55 1.20
CA ILE A 16 1.65 -10.34 1.70
C ILE A 16 1.40 -8.86 1.96
N THR A 17 2.32 -8.17 2.64
CA THR A 17 2.20 -6.73 2.93
C THR A 17 2.14 -5.91 1.64
N GLN A 18 3.00 -6.18 0.65
CA GLN A 18 2.95 -5.50 -0.64
C GLN A 18 1.65 -5.77 -1.39
N GLY A 19 1.12 -7.00 -1.33
CA GLY A 19 -0.17 -7.35 -1.92
C GLY A 19 -1.34 -6.59 -1.31
N ILE A 20 -1.36 -6.46 0.03
CA ILE A 20 -2.38 -5.70 0.75
C ILE A 20 -2.30 -4.21 0.37
N ILE A 21 -1.10 -3.63 0.33
CA ILE A 21 -0.91 -2.22 -0.06
C ILE A 21 -1.41 -1.98 -1.50
N GLY A 22 -1.08 -2.89 -2.43
CA GLY A 22 -1.55 -2.81 -3.81
C GLY A 22 -3.09 -2.83 -3.91
N ALA A 23 -3.74 -3.74 -3.18
CA ALA A 23 -5.20 -3.83 -3.16
C ALA A 23 -5.86 -2.57 -2.58
N VAL A 24 -5.33 -2.01 -1.49
CA VAL A 24 -5.83 -0.76 -0.87
C VAL A 24 -5.66 0.43 -1.81
N CYS A 25 -4.55 0.50 -2.54
CA CYS A 25 -4.33 1.51 -3.57
C CYS A 25 -5.41 1.45 -4.66
N VAL A 26 -5.63 0.28 -5.25
CA VAL A 26 -6.62 0.10 -6.34
C VAL A 26 -8.03 0.42 -5.85
N PHE A 27 -8.42 -0.04 -4.66
CA PHE A 27 -9.71 0.29 -4.07
C PHE A 27 -9.87 1.80 -3.80
N SER A 28 -8.81 2.47 -3.34
CA SER A 28 -8.84 3.92 -3.14
C SER A 28 -8.98 4.70 -4.45
N VAL A 29 -8.29 4.30 -5.52
CA VAL A 29 -8.45 4.93 -6.85
C VAL A 29 -9.85 4.69 -7.41
N MET A 30 -10.35 3.46 -7.33
CA MET A 30 -11.69 3.13 -7.82
C MET A 30 -12.78 3.85 -7.03
N GLY A 31 -12.63 3.93 -5.70
CA GLY A 31 -13.49 4.73 -4.84
C GLY A 31 -13.43 6.22 -5.20
N LEU A 32 -12.24 6.77 -5.39
CA LEU A 32 -12.05 8.15 -5.83
C LEU A 32 -12.81 8.43 -7.14
N VAL A 33 -12.61 7.60 -8.17
CA VAL A 33 -13.27 7.76 -9.48
C VAL A 33 -14.79 7.65 -9.34
N TYR A 34 -15.29 6.63 -8.64
CA TYR A 34 -16.72 6.39 -8.47
C TYR A 34 -17.41 7.53 -7.71
N PHE A 35 -16.85 7.95 -6.57
CA PHE A 35 -17.40 9.05 -5.78
C PHE A 35 -17.29 10.40 -6.49
N THR A 36 -16.21 10.62 -7.26
CA THR A 36 -16.07 11.84 -8.07
C THR A 36 -17.10 11.91 -9.20
N LEU A 37 -17.47 10.79 -9.81
CA LEU A 37 -18.50 10.74 -10.84
C LEU A 37 -19.92 10.92 -10.26
N MET A 38 -20.21 10.31 -9.12
CA MET A 38 -21.59 10.17 -8.61
C MET A 38 -22.05 11.24 -7.60
N SER A 39 -21.14 12.00 -6.98
CA SER A 39 -21.49 12.93 -5.89
C SER A 39 -21.68 14.39 -6.32
N THR A 40 -22.44 15.17 -5.54
CA THR A 40 -22.58 16.63 -5.65
C THR A 40 -21.27 17.35 -5.32
N LEU A 41 -21.04 18.55 -5.89
CA LEU A 41 -19.78 19.31 -5.84
C LEU A 41 -19.12 19.41 -4.45
N GLU A 42 -19.91 19.60 -3.40
CA GLU A 42 -19.42 19.77 -2.02
C GLU A 42 -18.83 18.48 -1.44
N ASN A 43 -19.47 17.33 -1.70
CA ASN A 43 -19.00 16.03 -1.23
C ASN A 43 -17.77 15.54 -2.02
N ARG A 44 -17.65 15.90 -3.30
CA ARG A 44 -16.53 15.49 -4.16
C ARG A 44 -15.17 15.84 -3.56
N TYR A 45 -15.01 17.05 -3.03
CA TYR A 45 -13.74 17.49 -2.47
C TYR A 45 -13.36 16.71 -1.21
N GLN A 46 -14.32 16.41 -0.34
CA GLN A 46 -14.07 15.63 0.87
C GLN A 46 -13.64 14.20 0.55
N TYR A 47 -14.33 13.54 -0.39
CA TYR A 47 -13.95 12.20 -0.86
C TYR A 47 -12.60 12.22 -1.59
N ALA A 48 -12.33 13.27 -2.38
CA ALA A 48 -11.06 13.43 -3.08
C ALA A 48 -9.87 13.57 -2.12
N ILE A 49 -10.03 14.34 -1.05
CA ILE A 49 -9.01 14.52 -0.03
C ILE A 49 -8.74 13.21 0.71
N VAL A 50 -9.78 12.47 1.12
CA VAL A 50 -9.64 11.21 1.86
C VAL A 50 -8.99 10.12 1.00
N ALA A 51 -9.44 9.94 -0.23
CA ALA A 51 -8.84 8.95 -1.11
C ALA A 51 -7.43 9.36 -1.57
N GLY A 52 -7.18 10.65 -1.78
CA GLY A 52 -5.84 11.17 -2.05
C GLY A 52 -4.86 10.93 -0.89
N THR A 53 -5.30 11.14 0.37
CA THR A 53 -4.47 10.81 1.54
C THR A 53 -4.24 9.32 1.68
N CYS A 54 -5.26 8.46 1.47
CA CYS A 54 -5.06 7.01 1.46
C CYS A 54 -4.06 6.55 0.40
N LEU A 55 -4.06 7.16 -0.79
CA LEU A 55 -3.08 6.88 -1.83
C LEU A 55 -1.67 7.30 -1.42
N ALA A 56 -1.51 8.51 -0.87
CA ALA A 56 -0.22 9.01 -0.39
C ALA A 56 0.36 8.10 0.72
N PHE A 57 -0.47 7.67 1.68
CA PHE A 57 -0.05 6.73 2.71
C PHE A 57 0.31 5.36 2.14
N SER A 58 -0.47 4.84 1.19
CA SER A 58 -0.19 3.55 0.56
C SER A 58 1.15 3.55 -0.17
N VAL A 59 1.46 4.63 -0.91
CA VAL A 59 2.76 4.81 -1.58
C VAL A 59 3.89 4.91 -0.55
N PHE A 60 3.68 5.64 0.55
CA PHE A 60 4.68 5.77 1.62
C PHE A 60 4.98 4.42 2.28
N PHE A 61 3.95 3.64 2.62
CA PHE A 61 4.13 2.29 3.17
C PHE A 61 4.79 1.35 2.17
N TYR A 62 4.43 1.44 0.88
CA TYR A 62 5.09 0.67 -0.18
C TYR A 62 6.59 0.97 -0.24
N TYR A 63 6.95 2.26 -0.24
CA TYR A 63 8.34 2.71 -0.27
C TYR A 63 9.14 2.24 0.95
N ILE A 64 8.58 2.33 2.16
CA ILE A 64 9.22 1.82 3.38
C ILE A 64 9.42 0.31 3.27
N THR A 65 8.39 -0.43 2.83
CA THR A 65 8.46 -1.89 2.70
C THR A 65 9.54 -2.29 1.69
N GLU A 66 9.66 -1.56 0.58
CA GLU A 66 10.70 -1.78 -0.42
C GLU A 66 12.12 -1.45 0.11
N LYS A 67 12.26 -0.37 0.89
CA LYS A 67 13.53 -0.04 1.56
C LYS A 67 13.95 -1.05 2.63
N ILE A 68 12.99 -1.60 3.37
CA ILE A 68 13.23 -2.70 4.32
C ILE A 68 13.65 -3.95 3.55
N LYS A 69 13.02 -4.27 2.41
CA LYS A 69 13.41 -5.38 1.54
C LYS A 69 14.85 -5.25 1.05
N GLU A 70 15.24 -4.08 0.54
CA GLU A 70 16.62 -3.79 0.13
C GLU A 70 17.60 -4.03 1.28
N LYS A 71 17.32 -3.48 2.47
CA LYS A 71 18.17 -3.68 3.66
C LYS A 71 18.24 -5.15 4.06
N CYS A 72 17.12 -5.85 4.14
CA CYS A 72 17.08 -7.28 4.49
C CYS A 72 17.83 -8.16 3.49
N GLN A 73 17.78 -7.87 2.19
CA GLN A 73 18.59 -8.59 1.20
C GLN A 73 20.09 -8.30 1.33
N LEU A 74 20.46 -7.12 1.82
CA LEU A 74 21.86 -6.72 2.05
C LEU A 74 22.46 -7.40 3.30
N PHE A 75 21.62 -7.82 4.24
CA PHE A 75 21.99 -8.53 5.47
C PHE A 75 21.88 -10.06 5.38
N GLN A 76 21.40 -10.60 4.25
CA GLN A 76 21.29 -12.04 3.97
C GLN A 76 22.44 -12.51 3.08
#